data_AF-A0A382G8B5-F1
#
_entry.id   AF-A0A382G8B5-F1
#
_cell.length_a   1.000
_cell.length_b   1.000
_cell.length_c   1.000
_cell.angle_alpha   90.00
_cell.angle_beta   90.00
_cell.angle_gamma   90.00
#
_symmetry.space_group_name_H-M   'P 1'
#
loop_
_entity.id
_entity.type
_entity.pdbx_description
1 polymer ?
#
loop_
_entity_poly.entity_id
_entity_poly.type
_entity_poly.pdbx_seq_one_letter_code
_entity_poly.pdbx_strand_id
1 'polypeptide(L)'
;MKENEVRSNLVPSIIAGVIGAITKIVIAMAFSALIFTGTLSGYLPQGIGIVLFGFLLFAVISIFTASYPVNINTPQDIPIAIIALIATT
;
A
#
# COMPACT_ATOMS: atom_id res chain seq x y z
N MET A 1 -26.81 23.82 -3.51
CA MET A 1 -25.36 23.97 -3.78
C MET A 1 -24.63 22.64 -3.53
N LYS A 2 -25.04 21.52 -4.15
CA LYS A 2 -24.52 20.17 -3.82
C LYS A 2 -24.00 19.35 -5.03
N GLU A 3 -24.25 19.78 -6.26
CA GLU A 3 -23.90 18.98 -7.45
C GLU A 3 -22.55 19.40 -8.07
N ASN A 4 -22.12 20.66 -7.87
CA ASN A 4 -20.89 21.20 -8.47
C ASN A 4 -19.59 20.89 -7.68
N GLU A 5 -19.68 20.49 -6.40
CA GLU A 5 -18.49 20.16 -5.59
C GLU A 5 -17.85 18.82 -6.00
N VAL A 6 -18.66 17.86 -6.46
CA VAL A 6 -18.19 16.52 -6.86
C VAL A 6 -17.35 16.57 -8.15
N ARG A 7 -17.64 17.52 -9.05
CA ARG A 7 -16.89 17.67 -10.31
C ARG A 7 -15.63 18.52 -10.18
N SER A 8 -15.54 19.41 -9.18
CA SER A 8 -14.41 20.34 -9.02
C SER A 8 -13.17 19.73 -8.35
N ASN A 9 -13.28 18.53 -7.76
CA ASN A 9 -12.19 17.92 -6.99
C ASN A 9 -11.53 16.70 -7.65
N LEU A 10 -11.90 16.38 -8.91
CA LEU A 10 -11.38 15.20 -9.62
C LEU A 10 -9.87 15.30 -9.88
N VAL A 11 -9.41 16.43 -10.43
CA VAL A 11 -7.99 16.64 -10.72
C VAL A 11 -7.13 16.61 -9.44
N PRO A 12 -7.48 17.36 -8.37
CA PRO A 12 -6.79 17.24 -7.08
C PRO A 12 -6.80 15.83 -6.50
N SER A 13 -7.92 15.10 -6.62
CA SER A 13 -8.05 13.74 -6.09
C SER A 13 -7.17 12.74 -6.83
N ILE A 14 -7.08 12.85 -8.16
CA ILE A 14 -6.17 12.03 -8.96
C ILE A 14 -4.73 12.32 -8.58
N ILE A 15 -4.34 13.60 -8.44
CA ILE A 15 -2.98 13.98 -8.03
C ILE A 15 -2.66 13.42 -6.64
N ALA A 16 -3.57 13.56 -5.67
CA ALA A 16 -3.41 13.00 -4.34
C ALA A 16 -3.30 11.47 -4.36
N GLY A 17 -4.10 10.81 -5.19
CA GLY A 17 -4.04 9.36 -5.40
C GLY A 17 -2.71 8.91 -5.99
N VAL A 18 -2.17 9.62 -6.99
CA VAL A 18 -0.88 9.32 -7.63
C VAL A 18 0.27 9.51 -6.64
N ILE A 19 0.32 10.64 -5.94
CA ILE A 19 1.34 10.90 -4.92
C ILE A 19 1.24 9.83 -3.81
N GLY A 20 0.03 9.52 -3.36
CA GLY A 20 -0.23 8.46 -2.39
C GLY A 20 0.26 7.10 -2.90
N ALA A 21 0.03 6.76 -4.16
CA ALA A 21 0.48 5.50 -4.75
C ALA A 21 2.02 5.40 -4.80
N ILE A 22 2.71 6.46 -5.22
CA ILE A 22 4.17 6.50 -5.27
C ILE A 22 4.77 6.29 -3.87
N THR A 23 4.28 7.02 -2.87
CA THR A 23 4.74 6.88 -1.48
C THR A 23 4.51 5.46 -0.96
N LYS A 24 3.37 4.86 -1.28
CA LYS A 24 3.05 3.48 -0.86
C LYS A 24 3.93 2.43 -1.53
N ILE A 25 4.33 2.62 -2.79
CA ILE A 25 5.27 1.73 -3.47
C ILE A 25 6.62 1.72 -2.72
N VAL A 26 7.13 2.90 -2.37
CA VAL A 26 8.38 3.02 -1.60
C VAL A 26 8.26 2.34 -0.23
N ILE A 27 7.14 2.56 0.48
CA ILE A 27 6.87 1.92 1.77
C ILE A 27 6.78 0.39 1.62
N ALA A 28 6.07 -0.11 0.62
CA ALA A 28 5.91 -1.55 0.36
C ALA A 28 7.26 -2.23 0.08
N MET A 29 8.14 -1.57 -0.69
CA MET A 29 9.50 -2.06 -0.91
C MET A 29 10.32 -2.09 0.38
N ALA A 30 10.25 -1.03 1.19
CA ALA A 30 10.95 -0.97 2.48
C ALA A 30 10.46 -2.06 3.46
N PHE A 31 9.15 -2.27 3.52
CA PHE A 31 8.54 -3.32 4.32
C PHE A 31 8.91 -4.72 3.83
N SER A 32 8.97 -4.92 2.52
CA SER A 32 9.48 -6.17 1.97
C SER A 32 10.95 -6.38 2.33
N ALA A 33 11.78 -5.35 2.29
CA ALA A 33 13.18 -5.45 2.70
C ALA A 33 13.32 -5.79 4.19
N LEU A 34 12.40 -5.30 5.02
CA LEU A 34 12.36 -5.62 6.44
C LEU A 34 11.99 -7.09 6.68
N ILE A 35 10.97 -7.62 5.97
CA ILE A 35 10.53 -9.02 6.10
C ILE A 35 11.55 -10.01 5.53
N PHE A 36 12.06 -9.73 4.32
CA PHE A 36 12.92 -10.65 3.56
C PHE A 36 14.41 -10.37 3.80
N THR A 37 14.79 -10.03 5.03
CA THR A 37 16.20 -9.87 5.41
C THR A 37 16.82 -11.19 5.88
N GLY A 38 18.14 -11.22 6.08
CA GLY A 38 18.85 -12.40 6.61
C GLY A 38 18.74 -13.64 5.71
N THR A 39 18.25 -14.74 6.26
CA THR A 39 18.10 -16.04 5.58
C THR A 39 17.14 -15.98 4.39
N LEU A 40 16.17 -15.07 4.41
CA LEU A 40 15.20 -14.87 3.32
C LEU A 40 15.67 -13.88 2.25
N SER A 41 16.88 -13.30 2.37
CA SER A 41 17.39 -12.28 1.44
C SER A 41 17.46 -12.75 -0.02
N GLY A 42 17.67 -14.05 -0.26
CA GLY A 42 17.62 -14.64 -1.61
C GLY A 42 16.25 -14.55 -2.29
N TYR A 43 15.18 -14.32 -1.51
CA TYR A 43 13.80 -14.17 -1.99
C TYR A 43 13.34 -12.71 -2.02
N LEU A 44 14.23 -11.74 -1.75
CA LEU A 44 13.87 -10.33 -1.68
C LEU A 44 13.16 -9.81 -2.96
N PRO A 45 13.61 -10.13 -4.20
CA PRO A 45 12.90 -9.70 -5.41
C PRO A 45 11.46 -10.25 -5.49
N GLN A 46 11.26 -11.51 -5.11
CA GLN A 46 9.95 -12.16 -5.07
C GLN A 46 9.08 -11.55 -3.97
N GLY A 47 9.65 -11.30 -2.80
CA GLY A 47 9.00 -10.63 -1.67
C GLY A 47 8.46 -9.26 -2.04
N ILE A 48 9.26 -8.44 -2.73
CA ILE A 48 8.83 -7.11 -3.20
C ILE A 48 7.64 -7.26 -4.13
N GLY A 49 7.69 -8.20 -5.07
CA GLY A 49 6.58 -8.50 -5.98
C GLY A 49 5.30 -8.90 -5.25
N ILE A 50 5.40 -9.80 -4.26
CA ILE A 50 4.25 -10.27 -3.47
C ILE A 50 3.62 -9.12 -2.67
N VAL A 51 4.42 -8.30 -2.00
CA VAL A 51 3.91 -7.18 -1.20
C VAL A 51 3.26 -6.11 -2.09
N LEU A 52 3.88 -5.77 -3.21
CA LEU A 52 3.33 -4.81 -4.18
C LEU A 52 2.03 -5.33 -4.82
N PHE A 53 1.99 -6.62 -5.19
CA PHE A 53 0.79 -7.22 -5.77
C PHE A 53 -0.34 -7.33 -4.74
N GLY A 54 -0.05 -7.72 -3.50
CA GLY A 54 -1.01 -7.73 -2.40
C GLY A 54 -1.57 -6.33 -2.13
N PHE A 55 -0.71 -5.30 -2.20
CA PHE A 55 -1.14 -3.92 -2.08
C PHE A 55 -2.10 -3.50 -3.22
N LEU A 56 -1.76 -3.83 -4.47
CA LEU A 56 -2.64 -3.58 -5.62
C LEU A 56 -4.00 -4.27 -5.44
N LEU A 57 -4.01 -5.55 -5.07
CA LEU A 57 -5.23 -6.32 -4.84
C LEU A 57 -6.09 -5.65 -3.75
N PHE A 58 -5.47 -5.24 -2.65
CA PHE A 58 -6.17 -4.57 -1.56
C PHE A 58 -6.73 -3.21 -1.97
N ALA A 59 -5.99 -2.44 -2.76
CA ALA A 59 -6.47 -1.18 -3.31
C ALA A 59 -7.68 -1.37 -4.23
N VAL A 60 -7.65 -2.36 -5.13
CA VAL A 60 -8.78 -2.68 -6.01
C VAL A 60 -10.01 -3.09 -5.20
N ILE A 61 -9.86 -4.00 -4.23
CA ILE A 61 -10.97 -4.42 -3.37
C ILE A 61 -11.52 -3.22 -2.59
N SER A 62 -10.63 -2.39 -2.04
CA SER A 62 -10.99 -1.20 -1.27
C SER A 62 -11.80 -0.19 -2.07
N ILE A 63 -11.60 -0.06 -3.39
CA ILE A 63 -12.40 0.84 -4.22
C ILE A 63 -13.88 0.44 -4.19
N PHE A 64 -14.18 -0.85 -4.12
CA PHE A 64 -15.56 -1.36 -4.10
C PHE A 64 -16.15 -1.48 -2.69
N THR A 65 -15.32 -1.64 -1.65
CA THR A 65 -15.80 -1.91 -0.29
C THR A 65 -15.71 -0.72 0.67
N ALA A 66 -14.95 0.33 0.33
CA ALA A 66 -14.77 1.46 1.24
C ALA A 66 -16.07 2.27 1.40
N SER A 67 -16.50 2.44 2.65
CA SER A 67 -17.67 3.27 2.99
C SER A 67 -17.37 4.78 3.02
N TYR A 68 -16.09 5.17 2.96
CA TYR A 68 -15.65 6.55 3.04
C TYR A 68 -14.91 6.99 1.77
N PRO A 69 -15.24 8.17 1.20
CA PRO A 69 -14.70 8.62 -0.09
C PRO A 69 -13.21 8.96 -0.07
N VAL A 70 -12.63 9.21 1.11
CA VAL A 70 -11.19 9.50 1.29
C VAL A 70 -10.61 8.45 2.23
N ASN A 71 -10.45 7.22 1.74
CA ASN A 71 -9.80 6.15 2.48
C ASN A 71 -8.44 5.82 1.86
N ILE A 72 -7.38 5.93 2.66
CA ILE A 72 -6.01 5.56 2.28
C ILE A 72 -5.66 4.27 3.00
N ASN A 73 -6.03 3.16 2.38
CA ASN A 73 -5.64 1.85 2.85
C ASN A 73 -4.16 1.58 2.52
N THR A 74 -3.39 1.17 3.52
CA THR A 74 -1.94 0.86 3.42
C THR A 74 -1.54 -0.28 4.34
N PRO A 75 -0.44 -0.99 4.02
CA PRO A 75 0.22 -1.85 4.99
C PRO A 75 0.60 -1.02 6.21
N GLN A 76 0.41 -1.59 7.40
CA GLN A 76 0.76 -0.96 8.67
C GLN A 76 2.16 -1.40 9.10
N ASP A 77 2.92 -0.50 9.69
CA ASP A 77 4.29 -0.73 10.17
C ASP A 77 4.38 -1.79 11.27
N ILE A 78 3.48 -1.74 12.26
CA ILE A 78 3.50 -2.67 13.41
C ILE A 78 3.32 -4.14 12.96
N PRO A 79 2.30 -4.52 12.17
CA PRO A 79 2.16 -5.89 11.69
C PRO A 79 3.37 -6.36 10.86
N ILE A 80 3.96 -5.49 10.05
CA ILE A 80 5.12 -5.83 9.22
C ILE A 80 6.34 -6.15 10.11
N ALA A 81 6.59 -5.37 11.16
CA ALA A 81 7.68 -5.63 12.09
C ALA A 81 7.52 -6.99 12.80
N ILE A 82 6.29 -7.35 13.18
CA ILE A 82 5.98 -8.66 13.78
C ILE A 82 6.24 -9.80 12.78
N ILE A 83 5.78 -9.65 11.53
CA ILE A 83 6.03 -10.65 10.47
C ILE A 83 7.53 -10.79 10.20
N ALA A 84 8.27 -9.69 10.15
CA ALA A 84 9.71 -9.70 9.97
C ALA A 84 10.41 -10.45 11.13
N LEU A 85 9.99 -10.23 12.38
CA LEU A 85 10.50 -10.96 13.54
C LEU A 85 10.23 -12.46 13.45
N ILE A 86 9.06 -12.87 12.93
CA ILE A 86 8.74 -14.28 12.71
C ILE A 86 9.62 -14.87 11.59
N ALA A 87 9.93 -14.09 10.56
CA ALA A 87 10.74 -14.53 9.44
C ALA A 87 12.24 -14.72 9.79
N THR A 88 12.72 -14.25 10.94
CA THR A 88 14.13 -14.43 11.36
C THR A 88 14.42 -15.76 12.04
N THR A 89 13.39 -16.52 12.43
CA THR A 89 13.49 -17.85 13.05
C THR A 89 13.38 -18.96 12.02
#